data_AF-A0A962CL64-F1
#
_entry.id   AF-A0A962CL64-F1
#
_cell.length_a   1.000
_cell.length_b   1.000
_cell.length_c   1.000
_cell.angle_alpha   90.00
_cell.angle_beta   90.00
_cell.angle_gamma   90.00
#
_symmetry.space_group_name_H-M   'P 1'
#
loop_
_entity.id
_entity.type
_entity.pdbx_description
1 polymer ?
#
loop_
_entity_poly.entity_id
_entity_poly.type
_entity_poly.pdbx_seq_one_letter_code
_entity_poly.pdbx_strand_id
1 'polypeptide(L)' 'MAFRNLISADRGAIRTLTINRPDKLNALNRETINELSIAFDQARHDDSVRVVVLAGAGEKAFVAGADIAELEAFSP' A
#
# COMPACT_ATOMS: atom_id res chain seq x y z
N MET A 1 -14.74 3.55 -0.68
CA MET A 1 -13.81 4.57 -0.15
C MET A 1 -12.66 4.69 -1.14
N ALA A 2 -12.15 5.90 -1.39
CA ALA A 2 -10.96 6.08 -2.21
C ALA A 2 -9.72 6.03 -1.31
N PHE A 3 -8.72 5.23 -1.68
CA PHE A 3 -7.43 5.23 -1.02
C PHE A 3 -6.64 6.48 -1.40
N ARG A 4 -5.88 7.03 -0.45
CA ARG A 4 -5.02 8.20 -0.63
C ARG A 4 -3.60 7.79 -1.03
N ASN A 5 -3.07 6.73 -0.43
CA ASN A 5 -1.68 6.29 -0.61
C ASN A 5 -1.54 4.95 -1.36
N LEU A 6 -2.66 4.39 -1.85
CA LEU A 6 -2.69 3.11 -2.55
C LEU A 6 -3.45 3.22 -3.87
N ILE A 7 -2.93 2.59 -4.92
CA ILE A 7 -3.63 2.35 -6.17
C ILE A 7 -3.97 0.86 -6.22
N SER A 8 -5.22 0.51 -6.55
CA SER A 8 -5.66 -0.87 -6.77
C SER A 8 -6.09 -1.05 -8.22
N ALA A 9 -5.61 -2.11 -8.87
CA ALA A 9 -5.98 -2.45 -10.24
C ALA A 9 -6.09 -3.96 -10.40
N ASP A 10 -7.14 -4.40 -11.09
CA ASP A 10 -7.39 -5.82 -11.33
C ASP A 10 -7.15 -6.18 -12.79
N ARG A 11 -6.49 -7.33 -13.01
CA ARG A 11 -6.31 -7.93 -14.32
C ARG A 11 -6.59 -9.43 -14.24
N GLY A 12 -7.80 -9.81 -14.63
CA GLY A 12 -8.27 -11.17 -14.42
C GLY A 12 -8.33 -11.48 -12.92
N ALA A 13 -7.77 -12.61 -12.51
CA ALA A 13 -7.76 -13.03 -11.11
C ALA A 13 -6.62 -12.44 -10.26
N ILE A 14 -5.90 -11.45 -10.77
CA ILE A 14 -4.77 -10.81 -10.08
C ILE A 14 -5.18 -9.39 -9.69
N ARG A 15 -5.12 -9.09 -8.39
CA ARG A 15 -5.24 -7.72 -7.85
C ARG A 15 -3.85 -7.18 -7.58
N THR A 16 -3.49 -6.07 -8.22
CA THR A 16 -2.25 -5.36 -7.98
C THR A 16 -2.52 -4.16 -7.09
N LEU A 17 -1.88 -4.15 -5.92
CA LEU A 17 -1.88 -3.05 -4.96
C LEU A 17 -0.54 -2.31 -5.08
N THR A 18 -0.58 -1.04 -5.43
CA THR A 18 0.62 -0.21 -5.62
C THR A 18 0.63 0.89 -4.58
N ILE A 19 1.63 0.89 -3.68
CA ILE A 19 1.87 1.98 -2.74
C ILE A 19 2.31 3.19 -3.55
N ASN A 20 1.60 4.31 -3.40
CA ASN A 20 1.75 5.50 -4.24
C ASN A 20 2.18 6.71 -3.41
N ARG A 21 3.40 6.64 -2.85
CA ARG A 21 4.05 7.76 -2.16
C ARG A 21 5.49 7.95 -2.68
N PRO A 22 5.69 8.12 -3.99
CA PRO A 22 7.02 8.09 -4.61
C PRO A 22 7.94 9.21 -4.10
N ASP A 23 7.39 10.35 -3.69
CA ASP A 23 8.11 11.48 -3.08
C ASP A 23 8.69 11.13 -1.70
N LYS A 24 8.12 10.13 -1.01
CA LYS A 24 8.60 9.56 0.25
C LYS A 24 9.23 8.18 0.07
N LEU A 25 9.64 7.83 -1.15
CA LEU A 25 10.19 6.51 -1.49
C LEU A 25 9.29 5.35 -1.03
N ASN A 26 7.97 5.57 -1.09
CA ASN A 26 6.96 4.60 -0.65
C ASN A 26 7.10 4.18 0.82
N ALA A 27 7.68 5.04 1.68
CA ALA A 27 7.71 4.80 3.12
C ALA A 27 6.29 4.61 3.69
N LEU A 28 6.16 3.75 4.70
CA LEU A 28 4.90 3.37 5.30
C LEU A 28 4.57 4.28 6.48
N ASN A 29 3.49 5.04 6.36
CA ASN A 29 2.89 5.77 7.46
C ASN A 29 1.63 5.01 7.95
N ARG A 30 1.03 5.44 9.06
CA ARG A 30 -0.12 4.78 9.68
C ARG A 30 -1.30 4.65 8.73
N GLU A 31 -1.50 5.68 7.91
CA GLU A 31 -2.54 5.65 6.89
C GLU A 31 -2.29 4.57 5.85
N THR A 32 -1.08 4.51 5.25
CA THR A 32 -0.73 3.49 4.26
C THR A 32 -0.91 2.08 4.84
N ILE A 33 -0.52 1.86 6.09
CA ILE A 33 -0.73 0.59 6.78
C ILE A 33 -2.23 0.25 6.90
N ASN A 34 -3.05 1.21 7.31
CA ASN A 34 -4.50 1.02 7.41
C ASN A 34 -5.13 0.72 6.05
N GLU A 35 -4.75 1.47 5.01
CA GLU A 35 -5.23 1.26 3.65
C GLU A 35 -4.83 -0.13 3.10
N LEU A 36 -3.59 -0.56 3.33
CA LEU A 36 -3.14 -1.91 2.98
C LEU A 36 -3.96 -2.98 3.70
N SER A 37 -4.21 -2.82 5.00
CA SER A 37 -5.03 -3.77 5.76
C SER A 37 -6.44 -3.89 5.17
N ILE A 38 -7.07 -2.77 4.83
CA ILE A 38 -8.38 -2.74 4.20
C ILE A 38 -8.34 -3.41 2.81
N ALA A 39 -7.33 -3.08 2.00
CA ALA A 39 -7.20 -3.61 0.63
C ALA A 39 -6.94 -5.12 0.61
N PHE A 40 -6.12 -5.63 1.54
CA PHE A 40 -5.92 -7.07 1.69
C PHE A 40 -7.17 -7.79 2.18
N ASP A 41 -7.92 -7.20 3.11
CA ASP A 41 -9.18 -7.80 3.57
C ASP A 41 -10.24 -7.82 2.47
N GLN A 42 -10.30 -6.76 1.65
CA GLN A 42 -11.15 -6.72 0.46
C GLN A 42 -10.76 -7.81 -0.55
N ALA A 43 -9.46 -7.99 -0.81
CA ALA A 43 -8.98 -9.06 -1.70
C ALA A 43 -9.27 -10.46 -1.15
N ARG A 44 -9.20 -10.64 0.19
CA ARG A 44 -9.50 -11.91 0.85
C ARG A 44 -10.95 -12.34 0.70
N HIS A 45 -11.88 -11.39 0.69
CA HIS A 45 -13.32 -11.63 0.58
C HIS A 45 -13.86 -11.60 -0.86
N ASP A 46 -12.98 -11.43 -1.85
CA ASP A 46 -13.32 -11.38 -3.27
C ASP A 46 -12.89 -12.68 -3.95
N ASP A 47 -13.84 -13.60 -4.16
CA ASP A 47 -13.58 -14.91 -4.77
C ASP A 47 -13.02 -14.84 -6.20
N SER A 48 -13.14 -13.69 -6.86
CA SER A 48 -12.54 -13.46 -8.19
C SER A 48 -11.02 -13.23 -8.10
N VAL A 49 -10.51 -12.79 -6.95
CA VAL A 49 -9.09 -12.53 -6.70
C VAL A 49 -8.41 -13.81 -6.20
N ARG A 50 -7.41 -14.26 -6.95
CA ARG A 50 -6.64 -15.49 -6.66
C ARG A 50 -5.20 -15.20 -6.27
N VAL A 51 -4.68 -14.04 -6.68
CA VAL A 51 -3.32 -13.58 -6.39
C VAL A 51 -3.36 -12.09 -6.10
N VAL A 52 -2.61 -11.67 -5.08
CA VAL A 52 -2.34 -10.25 -4.82
C VAL A 52 -0.88 -9.98 -5.11
N VAL A 53 -0.61 -8.96 -5.93
CA VAL A 53 0.73 -8.41 -6.15
C VAL A 53 0.83 -7.10 -5.39
N LEU A 54 1.84 -6.97 -4.54
CA LEU A 54 2.16 -5.71 -3.88
C LEU A 54 3.35 -5.06 -4.60
N ALA A 55 3.20 -3.79 -4.98
CA ALA A 55 4.20 -3.01 -5.70
C ALA A 55 4.38 -1.61 -5.08
N GLY A 56 5.46 -0.93 -5.44
CA GLY A 56 5.70 0.48 -5.12
C GLY A 56 5.67 1.31 -6.40
N ALA A 57 5.13 2.53 -6.33
CA ALA A 57 5.08 3.44 -7.46
C ALA A 57 6.46 4.03 -7.78
N GLY A 58 6.71 4.29 -9.06
CA GLY A 58 7.98 4.82 -9.55
C GLY A 58 9.09 3.77 -9.63
N GLU A 59 10.31 4.22 -9.90
CA GLU A 59 11.45 3.34 -10.20
C GLU A 59 12.46 3.24 -9.06
N LYS A 60 12.34 4.09 -8.03
CA LYS A 60 13.38 4.27 -7.01
C LYS A 60 13.32 3.24 -5.88
N ALA A 61 12.12 2.87 -5.45
CA ALA A 61 11.94 2.02 -4.28
C ALA A 61 10.62 1.27 -4.34
N PHE A 62 10.64 0.01 -3.89
CA PHE A 62 9.42 -0.69 -3.52
C PHE A 62 8.79 -0.05 -2.27
N VAL A 63 9.49 -0.10 -1.14
CA VAL A 63 9.14 0.53 0.13
C VAL A 63 10.44 0.85 0.88
N ALA A 64 10.65 2.09 1.29
CA ALA A 64 11.86 2.52 1.99
C ALA A 64 11.86 2.26 3.52
N GLY A 65 10.83 1.62 4.06
CA GLY A 65 10.67 1.35 5.50
C GLY A 65 9.52 2.16 6.11
N ALA A 66 9.62 2.47 7.41
CA ALA A 66 8.65 3.32 8.10
C ALA A 66 8.90 4.82 7.82
N ASP A 67 7.83 5.62 7.84
CA ASP A 67 7.91 7.06 7.65
C ASP A 67 8.55 7.73 8.88
N ILE A 68 9.74 8.30 8.72
CA ILE A 68 10.52 8.92 9.81
C ILE A 68 9.73 10.06 10.48
N ALA A 69 8.95 10.83 9.70
CA ALA A 69 8.15 11.92 10.25
C ALA A 69 7.06 11.41 11.22
N GLU A 70 6.56 10.19 11.04
CA GLU A 70 5.67 9.57 12.01
C GLU A 70 6.43 9.02 13.23
N LEU A 71 7.64 8.47 13.02
CA LEU A 71 8.46 7.96 14.12
C LEU A 71 8.88 9.06 15.10
N GLU A 72 9.15 10.29 14.62
CA GLU A 72 9.45 11.44 15.48
C GLU A 72 8.29 11.79 16.43
N ALA A 73 7.04 11.56 16.01
CA ALA A 73 5.85 11.76 16.84
C ALA A 73 5.68 10.69 17.93
N PHE A 74 6.44 9.59 17.88
CA PHE A 74 6.52 8.56 18.92
C PHE A 74 7.71 8.78 19.87
N SER A 75 7.99 10.05 20.22
CA SER A 75 8.90 10.32 21.33
C SER A 75 8.35 9.72 22.63
N PRO A 76 9.18 9.08 23.47
CA PRO A 76 8.76 8.43 24.72
C PRO A 76 8.16 9.41 25.74
#